data_AF-A0A955T506-F1
#
_entry.id   AF-A0A955T506-F1
#
_cell.length_a   1.000
_cell.length_b   1.000
_cell.length_c   1.000
_cell.angle_alpha   90.00
_cell.angle_beta   90.00
_cell.angle_gamma   90.00
#
_symmetry.space_group_name_H-M   'P 1'
#
loop_
_entity.id
_entity.type
_entity.pdbx_description
1 polymer ?
#
loop_
_entity_poly.entity_id
_entity_poly.type
_entity_poly.pdbx_seq_one_letter_code
_entity_poly.pdbx_strand_id
1 'polypeptide(L)'
;VSRALKNIHSTTSAISGLERINLYDPKAAKAFERLRLTQSEAFKNIFSSPPLTGQLNSALSEDMKRFTTMVQKNPSLFQEVTSQVQKWNRIESRLSEEFKKVTQGLHTWKAVSDTWKVGVDQSLGQVLQIQKSPGYQTLVSRILEPSRVYADFIQKTQIELQRSPLQDIAKALSASAELAQSQYLRSISQKQPVISSSLAKIQQLHPSTINLFKVQQKELIQKPELVKDDADFELIQLPTSTFLSEMSSEVLILVNDCNELWSFDREEDLFKPTRKLMVAITELPLTVATDKTSLGNIVDFLYFILYEGSGEMSRLLSEKKGVLEKDECNVIWAIKHLRNYWLRHDPDHGDDATIKKKRESLRESLEGLGFTNLPRRPEEFKALQTKLLEEIKTLLETVILRLTG
;
A
#
# COMPACT_ATOMS: atom_id res chain seq x y z
N VAL A 1 19.26 -25.30 9.67
CA VAL A 1 18.51 -24.59 8.59
C VAL A 1 17.17 -25.25 8.28
N SER A 2 17.09 -26.47 7.73
CA SER A 2 15.79 -27.15 7.44
C SER A 2 14.83 -27.24 8.65
N ARG A 3 15.37 -27.49 9.85
CA ARG A 3 14.61 -27.49 11.12
C ARG A 3 14.10 -26.09 11.53
N ALA A 4 14.87 -25.04 11.26
CA ALA A 4 14.49 -23.65 11.54
C ALA A 4 13.42 -23.16 10.53
N LEU A 5 13.55 -23.52 9.26
CA LEU A 5 12.56 -23.24 8.22
C LEU A 5 11.24 -23.98 8.47
N LYS A 6 11.27 -25.24 8.93
CA LYS A 6 10.08 -25.98 9.39
C LYS A 6 9.39 -25.30 10.57
N ASN A 7 10.14 -24.76 11.53
CA ASN A 7 9.57 -24.03 12.66
C ASN A 7 8.95 -22.69 12.25
N ILE A 8 9.57 -21.95 11.33
CA ILE A 8 9.00 -20.71 10.78
C ILE A 8 7.69 -21.03 10.03
N HIS A 9 7.70 -22.01 9.13
CA HIS A 9 6.53 -22.38 8.33
C HIS A 9 5.35 -22.94 9.19
N SER A 10 5.67 -23.70 10.23
CA SER A 10 4.72 -24.17 11.26
C SER A 10 4.07 -22.99 12.01
N THR A 11 4.87 -21.99 12.39
CA THR A 11 4.39 -20.80 13.12
C THR A 11 3.55 -19.89 12.23
N THR A 12 3.92 -19.73 10.95
CA THR A 12 3.14 -18.97 9.96
C THR A 12 1.81 -19.65 9.65
N SER A 13 1.77 -20.98 9.57
CA SER A 13 0.52 -21.74 9.41
C SER A 13 -0.38 -21.67 10.65
N ALA A 14 0.22 -21.60 11.85
CA ALA A 14 -0.51 -21.33 13.08
C ALA A 14 -1.15 -19.93 13.05
N ILE A 15 -0.45 -18.91 12.54
CA ILE A 15 -0.96 -17.53 12.39
C ILE A 15 -2.13 -17.44 11.39
N SER A 16 -2.08 -18.14 10.25
CA SER A 16 -3.25 -18.25 9.36
C SER A 16 -4.42 -19.01 10.02
N GLY A 17 -4.16 -19.89 10.98
CA GLY A 17 -5.20 -20.50 11.81
C GLY A 17 -5.82 -19.56 12.86
N LEU A 18 -5.14 -18.46 13.21
CA LEU A 18 -5.64 -17.45 14.14
C LEU A 18 -6.66 -16.49 13.48
N GLU A 19 -6.90 -16.59 12.17
CA GLU A 19 -7.91 -15.83 11.40
C GLU A 19 -9.35 -15.99 11.91
N ARG A 20 -9.59 -16.92 12.85
CA ARG A 20 -10.90 -17.14 13.50
C ARG A 20 -10.95 -16.71 14.97
N ILE A 21 -9.87 -16.14 15.52
CA ILE A 21 -9.85 -15.76 16.93
C ILE A 21 -10.43 -14.37 17.10
N ASN A 22 -11.46 -14.31 17.95
CA ASN A 22 -12.07 -13.09 18.41
C ASN A 22 -11.03 -12.24 19.18
N LEU A 23 -10.50 -11.20 18.54
CA LEU A 23 -9.53 -10.26 19.11
C LEU A 23 -10.10 -9.42 20.28
N TYR A 24 -11.38 -9.60 20.63
CA TYR A 24 -12.01 -8.98 21.81
C TYR A 24 -11.82 -9.77 23.12
N ASP A 25 -11.14 -10.94 23.11
CA ASP A 25 -10.78 -11.68 24.32
C ASP A 25 -9.40 -11.21 24.86
N PRO A 26 -9.31 -10.66 26.09
CA PRO A 26 -8.04 -10.31 26.75
C PRO A 26 -7.03 -11.47 26.83
N LYS A 27 -7.49 -12.72 26.85
CA LYS A 27 -6.62 -13.91 26.82
C LYS A 27 -6.02 -14.14 25.44
N ALA A 28 -6.76 -13.84 24.37
CA ALA A 28 -6.25 -13.89 23.00
C ALA A 28 -5.21 -12.78 22.75
N ALA A 29 -5.45 -11.56 23.24
CA ALA A 29 -4.48 -10.47 23.17
C ALA A 29 -3.17 -10.81 23.93
N LYS A 30 -3.28 -11.43 25.11
CA LYS A 30 -2.13 -11.89 25.91
C LYS A 30 -1.39 -13.06 25.27
N ALA A 31 -2.11 -13.95 24.58
CA ALA A 31 -1.51 -15.04 23.80
C ALA A 31 -0.76 -14.51 22.56
N PHE A 32 -1.33 -13.50 21.89
CA PHE A 32 -0.69 -12.81 20.76
C PHE A 32 0.61 -12.11 21.18
N GLU A 33 0.60 -11.39 22.31
CA GLU A 33 1.82 -10.76 22.86
C GLU A 33 2.90 -11.78 23.26
N ARG A 34 2.51 -12.95 23.81
CA ARG A 34 3.47 -14.04 24.07
C ARG A 34 4.09 -14.59 22.78
N LEU A 35 3.28 -14.80 21.75
CA LEU A 35 3.75 -15.25 20.44
C LEU A 35 4.71 -14.23 19.81
N ARG A 36 4.41 -12.94 19.96
CA ARG A 36 5.25 -11.80 19.52
C ARG A 36 6.62 -11.82 20.21
N LEU A 37 6.65 -12.00 21.53
CA LEU A 37 7.90 -12.08 22.30
C LEU A 37 8.73 -13.30 21.91
N THR A 38 8.09 -14.47 21.72
CA THR A 38 8.77 -15.69 21.30
C THR A 38 9.35 -15.57 19.88
N GLN A 39 8.67 -14.91 18.94
CA GLN A 39 9.23 -14.60 17.62
C GLN A 39 10.43 -13.65 17.74
N SER A 40 10.32 -12.59 18.53
CA SER A 40 11.43 -11.65 18.73
C SER A 40 12.66 -12.32 19.34
N GLU A 41 12.50 -13.27 20.26
CA GLU A 41 13.60 -14.06 20.83
C GLU A 41 14.17 -15.08 19.84
N ALA A 42 13.32 -15.76 19.06
CA ALA A 42 13.77 -16.68 18.01
C ALA A 42 14.60 -15.93 16.94
N PHE A 43 14.16 -14.73 16.53
CA PHE A 43 14.92 -13.89 15.62
C PHE A 43 16.22 -13.38 16.26
N LYS A 44 16.19 -12.90 17.51
CA LYS A 44 17.41 -12.53 18.23
C LYS A 44 18.42 -13.69 18.23
N ASN A 45 18.02 -14.90 18.61
CA ASN A 45 18.89 -16.07 18.66
C ASN A 45 19.47 -16.49 17.30
N ILE A 46 18.73 -16.27 16.21
CA ILE A 46 19.23 -16.50 14.84
C ILE A 46 20.29 -15.44 14.45
N PHE A 47 20.12 -14.20 14.90
CA PHE A 47 20.97 -13.06 14.52
C PHE A 47 22.09 -12.72 15.52
N SER A 48 22.09 -13.27 16.74
CA SER A 48 23.11 -13.04 17.77
C SER A 48 24.14 -14.15 17.93
N SER A 49 24.17 -15.13 17.01
CA SER A 49 25.25 -16.13 16.96
C SER A 49 26.47 -15.56 16.20
N PRO A 50 27.66 -15.43 16.82
CA PRO A 50 28.89 -15.02 16.13
C PRO A 50 29.28 -16.01 15.03
N PRO A 51 30.09 -15.61 14.03
CA PRO A 51 30.29 -16.41 12.84
C PRO A 51 31.18 -17.63 13.15
N LEU A 52 30.72 -18.80 12.71
CA LEU A 52 31.45 -20.08 12.65
C LEU A 52 32.76 -20.02 11.84
N THR A 53 33.19 -18.86 11.33
CA THR A 53 34.30 -18.69 10.39
C THR A 53 35.68 -18.77 11.06
N GLY A 54 35.82 -18.39 12.34
CA GLY A 54 37.14 -18.35 13.01
C GLY A 54 37.75 -19.72 13.31
N GLN A 55 36.95 -20.67 13.81
CA GLN A 55 37.41 -22.01 14.16
C GLN A 55 37.43 -22.97 12.96
N LEU A 56 36.59 -22.74 11.94
CA LEU A 56 36.68 -23.49 10.68
C LEU A 56 37.97 -23.15 9.92
N ASN A 57 38.36 -21.87 9.86
CA ASN A 57 39.50 -21.43 9.08
C ASN A 57 40.84 -21.95 9.63
N SER A 58 40.99 -22.11 10.96
CA SER A 58 42.23 -22.67 11.53
C SER A 58 42.36 -24.17 11.30
N ALA A 59 41.25 -24.93 11.39
CA ALA A 59 41.22 -26.36 11.10
C ALA A 59 41.45 -26.65 9.61
N LEU A 60 40.82 -25.88 8.71
CA LEU A 60 41.03 -25.96 7.25
C LEU A 60 42.48 -25.65 6.83
N SER A 61 43.12 -24.67 7.48
CA SER A 61 44.51 -24.30 7.20
C SER A 61 45.52 -25.41 7.58
N GLU A 62 45.26 -26.14 8.67
CA GLU A 62 46.15 -27.21 9.13
C GLU A 62 45.99 -28.50 8.32
N ASP A 63 44.75 -28.83 7.93
CA ASP A 63 44.46 -29.95 7.04
C ASP A 63 44.94 -29.69 5.60
N MET A 64 44.88 -28.45 5.09
CA MET A 64 45.49 -28.08 3.79
C MET A 64 47.01 -28.28 3.77
N LYS A 65 47.72 -28.00 4.87
CA LYS A 65 49.18 -28.22 4.97
C LYS A 65 49.55 -29.71 4.94
N ARG A 66 48.79 -30.55 5.65
CA ARG A 66 48.98 -32.02 5.65
C ARG A 66 48.68 -32.62 4.27
N PHE A 67 47.64 -32.12 3.62
CA PHE A 67 47.22 -32.52 2.29
C PHE A 67 48.27 -32.19 1.21
N THR A 68 48.86 -31.00 1.25
CA THR A 68 49.91 -30.57 0.31
C THR A 68 51.16 -31.48 0.39
N THR A 69 51.55 -31.88 1.59
CA THR A 69 52.67 -32.82 1.85
C THR A 69 52.38 -34.24 1.33
N MET A 70 51.12 -34.68 1.40
CA MET A 70 50.68 -36.01 0.94
C MET A 70 50.61 -36.08 -0.60
N VAL A 71 50.18 -34.99 -1.22
CA VAL A 71 50.03 -34.83 -2.67
C VAL A 71 51.39 -34.76 -3.40
N GLN A 72 52.43 -34.21 -2.78
CA GLN A 72 53.81 -34.22 -3.33
C GLN A 72 54.43 -35.62 -3.44
N LYS A 73 53.93 -36.61 -2.70
CA LYS A 73 54.47 -37.98 -2.67
C LYS A 73 53.78 -38.96 -3.62
N ASN A 74 52.65 -38.59 -4.25
CA ASN A 74 51.91 -39.46 -5.19
C ASN A 74 51.19 -38.63 -6.28
N PRO A 75 51.75 -38.51 -7.50
CA PRO A 75 51.18 -37.68 -8.57
C PRO A 75 49.82 -38.14 -9.10
N SER A 76 49.49 -39.44 -9.02
CA SER A 76 48.15 -39.95 -9.40
C SER A 76 47.08 -39.52 -8.40
N LEU A 77 47.42 -39.45 -7.10
CA LEU A 77 46.58 -38.89 -6.05
C LEU A 77 46.29 -37.40 -6.30
N PHE A 78 47.22 -36.65 -6.92
CA PHE A 78 47.02 -35.24 -7.27
C PHE A 78 45.81 -35.05 -8.21
N GLN A 79 45.65 -35.89 -9.23
CA GLN A 79 44.55 -35.78 -10.19
C GLN A 79 43.19 -36.09 -9.55
N GLU A 80 43.15 -37.12 -8.70
CA GLU A 80 41.93 -37.53 -7.99
C GLU A 80 41.51 -36.50 -6.94
N VAL A 81 42.50 -35.97 -6.20
CA VAL A 81 42.35 -34.83 -5.29
C VAL A 81 41.84 -33.58 -6.01
N THR A 82 42.42 -33.23 -7.16
CA THR A 82 42.03 -32.02 -7.90
C THR A 82 40.60 -32.14 -8.42
N SER A 83 40.21 -33.32 -8.92
CA SER A 83 38.83 -33.63 -9.32
C SER A 83 37.85 -33.50 -8.14
N GLN A 84 38.25 -33.97 -6.95
CA GLN A 84 37.43 -33.87 -5.75
C GLN A 84 37.30 -32.43 -5.23
N VAL A 85 38.39 -31.64 -5.25
CA VAL A 85 38.38 -30.20 -4.92
C VAL A 85 37.48 -29.43 -5.88
N GLN A 86 37.51 -29.72 -7.19
CA GLN A 86 36.59 -29.11 -8.15
C GLN A 86 35.13 -29.45 -7.87
N LYS A 87 34.82 -30.68 -7.45
CA LYS A 87 33.48 -31.07 -7.01
C LYS A 87 33.05 -30.31 -5.76
N TRP A 88 33.94 -30.15 -4.77
CA TRP A 88 33.66 -29.38 -3.56
C TRP A 88 33.44 -27.90 -3.86
N ASN A 89 34.24 -27.27 -4.73
CA ASN A 89 34.05 -25.88 -5.14
C ASN A 89 32.70 -25.67 -5.84
N ARG A 90 32.22 -26.65 -6.62
CA ARG A 90 30.86 -26.61 -7.23
C ARG A 90 29.76 -26.72 -6.18
N ILE A 91 29.94 -27.57 -5.17
CA ILE A 91 29.00 -27.72 -4.05
C ILE A 91 28.99 -26.45 -3.19
N GLU A 92 30.16 -25.89 -2.87
CA GLU A 92 30.32 -24.64 -2.13
C GLU A 92 29.70 -23.46 -2.88
N SER A 93 29.93 -23.35 -4.20
CA SER A 93 29.31 -22.30 -5.02
C SER A 93 27.79 -22.41 -5.01
N ARG A 94 27.24 -23.62 -5.18
CA ARG A 94 25.79 -23.87 -5.07
C ARG A 94 25.26 -23.57 -3.68
N LEU A 95 25.96 -23.99 -2.62
CA LEU A 95 25.55 -23.72 -1.25
C LEU A 95 25.63 -22.22 -0.95
N SER A 96 26.65 -21.52 -1.43
CA SER A 96 26.81 -20.07 -1.29
C SER A 96 25.70 -19.31 -2.00
N GLU A 97 25.32 -19.70 -3.21
CA GLU A 97 24.15 -19.14 -3.90
C GLU A 97 22.84 -19.42 -3.16
N GLU A 98 22.62 -20.65 -2.70
CA GLU A 98 21.42 -21.00 -1.92
C GLU A 98 21.39 -20.27 -0.56
N PHE A 99 22.54 -20.13 0.12
CA PHE A 99 22.65 -19.34 1.35
C PHE A 99 22.44 -17.85 1.10
N LYS A 100 22.93 -17.29 -0.01
CA LYS A 100 22.65 -15.91 -0.43
C LYS A 100 21.16 -15.70 -0.68
N LYS A 101 20.50 -16.62 -1.41
CA LYS A 101 19.04 -16.58 -1.60
C LYS A 101 18.28 -16.65 -0.28
N VAL A 102 18.71 -17.51 0.64
CA VAL A 102 18.11 -17.65 1.97
C VAL A 102 18.32 -16.40 2.82
N THR A 103 19.54 -15.84 2.86
CA THR A 103 19.86 -14.64 3.64
C THR A 103 19.19 -13.39 3.07
N GLN A 104 19.20 -13.21 1.75
CA GLN A 104 18.47 -12.14 1.08
C GLN A 104 16.96 -12.25 1.35
N GLY A 105 16.39 -13.46 1.23
CA GLY A 105 15.00 -13.70 1.61
C GLY A 105 14.70 -13.35 3.07
N LEU A 106 15.59 -13.69 4.00
CA LEU A 106 15.44 -13.33 5.43
C LEU A 106 15.53 -11.82 5.67
N HIS A 107 16.41 -11.10 4.97
CA HIS A 107 16.50 -9.64 5.05
C HIS A 107 15.23 -8.97 4.54
N THR A 108 14.71 -9.41 3.38
CA THR A 108 13.42 -8.94 2.85
C THR A 108 12.29 -9.22 3.84
N TRP A 109 12.20 -10.44 4.38
CA TRP A 109 11.18 -10.79 5.39
C TRP A 109 11.26 -9.93 6.64
N LYS A 110 12.48 -9.61 7.11
CA LYS A 110 12.67 -8.71 8.24
C LYS A 110 12.20 -7.30 7.92
N ALA A 111 12.62 -6.73 6.79
CA ALA A 111 12.19 -5.39 6.38
C ALA A 111 10.67 -5.27 6.22
N VAL A 112 10.03 -6.31 5.67
CA VAL A 112 8.58 -6.41 5.53
C VAL A 112 7.90 -6.49 6.89
N SER A 113 8.42 -7.33 7.80
CA SER A 113 7.91 -7.47 9.16
C SER A 113 8.01 -6.15 9.94
N ASP A 114 9.16 -5.47 9.84
CA ASP A 114 9.41 -4.19 10.50
C ASP A 114 8.45 -3.12 9.93
N THR A 115 8.27 -3.07 8.62
CA THR A 115 7.32 -2.15 7.96
C THR A 115 5.87 -2.41 8.36
N TRP A 116 5.45 -3.68 8.34
CA TRP A 116 4.11 -4.06 8.76
C TRP A 116 3.85 -3.66 10.21
N LYS A 117 4.82 -3.93 11.11
CA LYS A 117 4.75 -3.52 12.51
C LYS A 117 4.59 -2.01 12.65
N VAL A 118 5.41 -1.21 11.98
CA VAL A 118 5.30 0.27 12.02
C VAL A 118 3.89 0.72 11.63
N GLY A 119 3.35 0.19 10.53
CA GLY A 119 2.01 0.59 10.09
C GLY A 119 0.86 0.09 10.95
N VAL A 120 1.00 -1.09 11.58
CA VAL A 120 0.04 -1.55 12.58
C VAL A 120 0.09 -0.67 13.82
N ASP A 121 1.27 -0.38 14.36
CA ASP A 121 1.44 0.44 15.56
C ASP A 121 0.88 1.86 15.34
N GLN A 122 1.16 2.48 14.19
CA GLN A 122 0.59 3.80 13.84
C GLN A 122 -0.93 3.77 13.67
N SER A 123 -1.46 2.76 12.98
CA SER A 123 -2.91 2.58 12.80
C SER A 123 -3.61 2.33 14.13
N LEU A 124 -3.01 1.56 15.03
CA LEU A 124 -3.53 1.31 16.37
C LEU A 124 -3.56 2.60 17.20
N GLY A 125 -2.57 3.48 17.07
CA GLY A 125 -2.57 4.80 17.69
C GLY A 125 -3.82 5.61 17.34
N GLN A 126 -4.19 5.65 16.05
CA GLN A 126 -5.41 6.34 15.58
C GLN A 126 -6.68 5.66 16.10
N VAL A 127 -6.69 4.33 16.06
CA VAL A 127 -7.80 3.51 16.54
C VAL A 127 -8.08 3.77 18.03
N LEU A 128 -7.06 3.89 18.86
CA LEU A 128 -7.23 4.21 20.29
C LEU A 128 -7.90 5.57 20.53
N GLN A 129 -7.67 6.55 19.67
CA GLN A 129 -8.31 7.88 19.76
C GLN A 129 -9.82 7.82 19.47
N ILE A 130 -10.29 6.85 18.67
CA ILE A 130 -11.69 6.75 18.23
C ILE A 130 -12.49 5.65 18.94
N GLN A 131 -11.90 4.97 19.93
CA GLN A 131 -12.46 3.77 20.60
C GLN A 131 -13.89 3.95 21.14
N LYS A 132 -14.25 5.16 21.55
CA LYS A 132 -15.58 5.46 22.12
C LYS A 132 -16.68 5.72 21.08
N SER A 133 -16.35 5.72 19.79
CA SER A 133 -17.29 6.05 18.72
C SER A 133 -18.22 4.88 18.36
N PRO A 134 -19.53 5.09 18.18
CA PRO A 134 -20.44 4.07 17.64
C PRO A 134 -19.91 3.43 16.34
N GLY A 135 -20.01 2.12 16.14
CA GLY A 135 -19.52 1.47 14.90
C GLY A 135 -17.99 1.53 14.71
N TYR A 136 -17.26 1.77 15.79
CA TYR A 136 -15.80 1.66 15.90
C TYR A 136 -15.25 0.40 15.21
N GLN A 137 -15.83 -0.78 15.44
CA GLN A 137 -15.31 -2.05 14.88
C GLN A 137 -15.17 -2.03 13.35
N THR A 138 -16.19 -1.53 12.64
CA THR A 138 -16.14 -1.39 11.18
C THR A 138 -15.05 -0.42 10.78
N LEU A 139 -14.94 0.73 11.46
CA LEU A 139 -13.92 1.73 11.14
C LEU A 139 -12.50 1.20 11.39
N VAL A 140 -12.26 0.48 12.50
CA VAL A 140 -10.98 -0.17 12.79
C VAL A 140 -10.60 -1.16 11.69
N SER A 141 -11.53 -2.03 11.30
CA SER A 141 -11.28 -3.00 10.23
C SER A 141 -10.87 -2.33 8.93
N ARG A 142 -11.41 -1.14 8.64
CA ARG A 142 -11.10 -0.37 7.43
C ARG A 142 -9.76 0.35 7.55
N ILE A 143 -9.46 0.91 8.72
CA ILE A 143 -8.16 1.55 8.99
C ILE A 143 -7.00 0.55 8.89
N LEU A 144 -7.22 -0.70 9.33
CA LEU A 144 -6.23 -1.78 9.27
C LEU A 144 -6.19 -2.53 7.92
N GLU A 145 -7.14 -2.27 7.03
CA GLU A 145 -7.23 -2.96 5.73
C GLU A 145 -5.98 -2.78 4.85
N PRO A 146 -5.36 -1.58 4.75
CA PRO A 146 -4.08 -1.42 4.05
C PRO A 146 -2.98 -2.35 4.55
N SER A 147 -2.84 -2.50 5.87
CA SER A 147 -1.82 -3.36 6.48
C SER A 147 -2.04 -4.82 6.10
N ARG A 148 -3.30 -5.27 6.07
CA ARG A 148 -3.68 -6.62 5.65
C ARG A 148 -3.39 -6.86 4.17
N VAL A 149 -3.79 -5.92 3.31
CA VAL A 149 -3.60 -6.02 1.86
C VAL A 149 -2.12 -5.97 1.49
N TYR A 150 -1.34 -5.11 2.14
CA TYR A 150 0.12 -5.07 1.99
C TYR A 150 0.78 -6.40 2.38
N ALA A 151 0.44 -6.94 3.56
CA ALA A 151 1.02 -8.21 4.02
C ALA A 151 0.71 -9.38 3.07
N ASP A 152 -0.55 -9.51 2.63
CA ASP A 152 -0.98 -10.52 1.64
C ASP A 152 -0.23 -10.35 0.31
N PHE A 153 -0.11 -9.11 -0.17
CA PHE A 153 0.58 -8.80 -1.41
C PHE A 153 2.07 -9.20 -1.35
N ILE A 154 2.78 -8.81 -0.30
CA ILE A 154 4.20 -9.13 -0.16
C ILE A 154 4.43 -10.64 -0.02
N GLN A 155 3.60 -11.34 0.76
CA GLN A 155 3.72 -12.78 0.90
C GLN A 155 3.59 -13.49 -0.47
N LYS A 156 2.59 -13.10 -1.27
CA LYS A 156 2.38 -13.65 -2.61
C LYS A 156 3.53 -13.32 -3.56
N THR A 157 3.96 -12.05 -3.57
CA THR A 157 5.08 -11.58 -4.39
C THR A 157 6.36 -12.34 -4.06
N GLN A 158 6.63 -12.61 -2.79
CA GLN A 158 7.81 -13.37 -2.37
C GLN A 158 7.77 -14.83 -2.84
N ILE A 159 6.58 -15.46 -2.80
CA ILE A 159 6.39 -16.82 -3.32
C ILE A 159 6.62 -16.85 -4.85
N GLU A 160 6.11 -15.85 -5.57
CA GLU A 160 6.31 -15.71 -7.01
C GLU A 160 7.78 -15.45 -7.36
N LEU A 161 8.45 -14.59 -6.61
CA LEU A 161 9.88 -14.28 -6.80
C LEU A 161 10.76 -15.52 -6.65
N GLN A 162 10.47 -16.37 -5.66
CA GLN A 162 11.18 -17.65 -5.46
C GLN A 162 10.95 -18.66 -6.59
N ARG A 163 9.84 -18.54 -7.31
CA ARG A 163 9.44 -19.45 -8.40
C ARG A 163 9.79 -18.92 -9.78
N SER A 164 10.10 -17.63 -9.91
CA SER A 164 10.31 -17.00 -11.21
C SER A 164 11.60 -17.49 -11.86
N PRO A 165 11.53 -18.16 -13.03
CA PRO A 165 12.73 -18.60 -13.76
C PRO A 165 13.33 -17.47 -14.61
N LEU A 166 12.57 -16.41 -14.88
CA LEU A 166 12.99 -15.30 -15.74
C LEU A 166 13.49 -14.13 -14.89
N GLN A 167 14.70 -13.67 -15.22
CA GLN A 167 15.37 -12.58 -14.51
C GLN A 167 14.55 -11.29 -14.56
N ASP A 168 13.96 -10.96 -15.71
CA ASP A 168 13.17 -9.73 -15.88
C ASP A 168 11.89 -9.73 -15.03
N ILE A 169 11.20 -10.87 -14.95
CA ILE A 169 10.04 -11.03 -14.08
C ILE A 169 10.47 -10.92 -12.61
N ALA A 170 11.60 -11.53 -12.24
CA ALA A 170 12.11 -11.43 -10.88
C ALA A 170 12.47 -9.97 -10.50
N LYS A 171 13.08 -9.22 -11.43
CA LYS A 171 13.34 -7.77 -11.27
C LYS A 171 12.05 -6.99 -11.07
N ALA A 172 11.04 -7.20 -11.92
CA ALA A 172 9.74 -6.54 -11.81
C ALA A 172 9.02 -6.86 -10.49
N LEU A 173 9.08 -8.12 -10.03
CA LEU A 173 8.52 -8.53 -8.74
C LEU A 173 9.22 -7.87 -7.55
N SER A 174 10.57 -7.79 -7.58
CA SER A 174 11.35 -7.10 -6.53
C SER A 174 11.00 -5.61 -6.49
N ALA A 175 11.04 -4.94 -7.64
CA ALA A 175 10.69 -3.53 -7.74
C ALA A 175 9.25 -3.26 -7.26
N SER A 176 8.31 -4.14 -7.59
CA SER A 176 6.93 -4.03 -7.13
C SER A 176 6.79 -4.17 -5.61
N ALA A 177 7.59 -5.03 -4.96
CA ALA A 177 7.59 -5.20 -3.51
C ALA A 177 8.13 -3.95 -2.81
N GLU A 178 9.23 -3.39 -3.31
CA GLU A 178 9.86 -2.20 -2.77
C GLU A 178 8.97 -0.95 -2.92
N LEU A 179 8.36 -0.76 -4.10
CA LEU A 179 7.39 0.31 -4.32
C LEU A 179 6.17 0.17 -3.39
N ALA A 180 5.62 -1.05 -3.24
CA ALA A 180 4.51 -1.30 -2.33
C ALA A 180 4.87 -0.96 -0.88
N GLN A 181 6.09 -1.27 -0.44
CA GLN A 181 6.60 -0.92 0.89
C GLN A 181 6.64 0.59 1.08
N SER A 182 7.23 1.32 0.14
CA SER A 182 7.33 2.79 0.18
C SER A 182 5.96 3.46 0.21
N GLN A 183 5.06 3.05 -0.68
CA GLN A 183 3.69 3.59 -0.76
C GLN A 183 2.88 3.29 0.49
N TYR A 184 3.00 2.07 1.04
CA TYR A 184 2.34 1.73 2.30
C TYR A 184 2.83 2.62 3.44
N LEU A 185 4.15 2.77 3.62
CA LEU A 185 4.74 3.65 4.63
C LEU A 185 4.32 5.11 4.48
N ARG A 186 4.26 5.62 3.25
CA ARG A 186 3.77 6.98 2.96
C ARG A 186 2.29 7.12 3.34
N SER A 187 1.46 6.17 2.95
CA SER A 187 0.00 6.19 3.20
C SER A 187 -0.35 6.17 4.69
N ILE A 188 0.46 5.54 5.55
CA ILE A 188 0.24 5.53 7.00
C ILE A 188 0.80 6.78 7.69
N SER A 189 1.88 7.36 7.16
CA SER A 189 2.56 8.51 7.76
C SER A 189 1.77 9.82 7.58
N GLN A 190 1.00 9.93 6.50
CA GLN A 190 0.20 11.12 6.17
C GLN A 190 -1.09 11.30 7.02
N LYS A 191 -1.38 10.41 7.97
CA LYS A 191 -2.70 10.31 8.62
C LYS A 191 -2.85 11.08 9.96
N GLN A 192 -2.13 12.18 10.21
CA GLN A 192 -1.85 12.63 11.59
C GLN A 192 -2.37 13.99 12.10
N PRO A 193 -3.42 14.66 11.55
CA PRO A 193 -4.21 15.50 12.49
C PRO A 193 -5.74 15.55 12.30
N VAL A 194 -6.36 14.73 11.46
CA VAL A 194 -7.78 14.90 11.12
C VAL A 194 -8.75 14.35 12.20
N ILE A 195 -8.29 13.77 13.31
CA ILE A 195 -9.20 13.11 14.28
C ILE A 195 -9.66 14.10 15.35
N SER A 196 -10.64 14.95 15.03
CA SER A 196 -11.43 15.65 16.05
C SER A 196 -12.57 14.76 16.58
N SER A 197 -12.94 14.96 17.85
CA SER A 197 -13.66 14.03 18.74
C SER A 197 -15.14 13.76 18.41
N SER A 198 -15.66 14.19 17.25
CA SER A 198 -17.08 14.11 16.91
C SER A 198 -17.35 13.34 15.62
N LEU A 199 -17.24 12.02 15.69
CA LEU A 199 -17.57 11.13 14.57
C LEU A 199 -19.06 10.74 14.61
N ALA A 200 -19.86 11.29 13.68
CA ALA A 200 -21.30 10.97 13.51
C ALA A 200 -21.57 9.51 13.08
N LYS A 201 -22.83 9.04 13.21
CA LYS A 201 -23.28 7.66 12.93
C LYS A 201 -22.97 7.20 11.49
N ILE A 202 -22.66 5.89 11.33
CA ILE A 202 -22.35 5.25 10.04
C ILE A 202 -23.64 4.92 9.27
N GLN A 203 -23.71 5.33 8.00
CA GLN A 203 -24.43 4.59 6.96
C GLN A 203 -23.48 3.57 6.34
N GLN A 204 -23.99 2.40 5.93
CA GLN A 204 -23.18 1.31 5.37
C GLN A 204 -22.23 1.83 4.27
N LEU A 205 -20.93 1.69 4.49
CA LEU A 205 -19.92 1.90 3.46
C LEU A 205 -19.88 0.68 2.55
N HIS A 206 -19.81 0.89 1.24
CA HIS A 206 -19.55 -0.19 0.32
C HIS A 206 -18.16 -0.79 0.62
N PRO A 207 -18.00 -2.12 0.55
CA PRO A 207 -16.69 -2.73 0.66
C PRO A 207 -15.81 -2.20 -0.47
N SER A 208 -14.77 -1.44 -0.12
CA SER A 208 -13.75 -1.05 -1.09
C SER A 208 -12.76 -2.18 -1.31
N THR A 209 -12.15 -2.17 -2.49
CA THR A 209 -11.09 -3.09 -2.87
C THR A 209 -9.80 -2.29 -3.09
N ILE A 210 -8.93 -2.26 -2.08
CA ILE A 210 -7.55 -1.79 -2.22
C ILE A 210 -6.86 -2.69 -3.24
N ASN A 211 -6.38 -2.12 -4.35
CA ASN A 211 -5.83 -2.87 -5.47
C ASN A 211 -4.52 -2.30 -6.03
N LEU A 212 -4.01 -1.18 -5.50
CA LEU A 212 -2.79 -0.51 -5.99
C LEU A 212 -1.64 -1.49 -6.24
N PHE A 213 -1.25 -2.26 -5.23
CA PHE A 213 -0.07 -3.12 -5.30
C PHE A 213 -0.18 -4.17 -6.42
N LYS A 214 -1.36 -4.76 -6.61
CA LYS A 214 -1.61 -5.74 -7.67
C LYS A 214 -1.59 -5.12 -9.06
N VAL A 215 -2.19 -3.95 -9.21
CA VAL A 215 -2.23 -3.23 -10.49
C VAL A 215 -0.80 -2.81 -10.88
N GLN A 216 -0.04 -2.27 -9.92
CA GLN A 216 1.35 -1.88 -10.10
C GLN A 216 2.24 -3.06 -10.49
N GLN A 217 2.13 -4.18 -9.79
CA GLN A 217 2.89 -5.40 -10.11
C GLN A 217 2.61 -5.84 -11.56
N LYS A 218 1.34 -5.82 -11.98
CA LYS A 218 0.96 -6.15 -13.36
C LYS A 218 1.57 -5.20 -14.38
N GLU A 219 1.56 -3.88 -14.10
CA GLU A 219 2.17 -2.88 -14.99
C GLU A 219 3.68 -3.11 -15.15
N LEU A 220 4.39 -3.39 -14.05
CA LEU A 220 5.83 -3.66 -14.05
C LEU A 220 6.19 -4.98 -14.75
N ILE A 221 5.38 -6.02 -14.55
CA ILE A 221 5.59 -7.32 -15.25
C ILE A 221 5.36 -7.17 -16.76
N GLN A 222 4.42 -6.32 -17.18
CA GLN A 222 4.14 -6.08 -18.59
C GLN A 222 5.20 -5.22 -19.28
N LYS A 223 5.90 -4.39 -18.50
CA LYS A 223 6.93 -3.46 -18.98
C LYS A 223 8.18 -3.53 -18.09
N PRO A 224 8.89 -4.68 -18.08
CA PRO A 224 10.06 -4.86 -17.23
C PRO A 224 11.18 -3.86 -17.54
N GLU A 225 11.21 -3.29 -18.75
CA GLU A 225 12.12 -2.22 -19.16
C GLU A 225 12.01 -0.93 -18.34
N LEU A 226 10.91 -0.75 -17.59
CA LEU A 226 10.76 0.37 -16.66
C LEU A 226 11.64 0.23 -15.42
N VAL A 227 12.08 -0.99 -15.10
CA VAL A 227 12.95 -1.29 -13.95
C VAL A 227 14.40 -1.23 -14.41
N LYS A 228 15.11 -0.14 -14.05
CA LYS A 228 16.54 0.00 -14.35
C LYS A 228 17.38 -0.95 -13.48
N ASP A 229 18.52 -1.40 -14.03
CA ASP A 229 19.45 -2.29 -13.34
C ASP A 229 20.22 -1.62 -12.19
N ASP A 230 20.27 -0.29 -12.21
CA ASP A 230 20.95 0.51 -11.19
C ASP A 230 19.96 0.86 -10.07
N ALA A 231 20.38 0.57 -8.83
CA ALA A 231 19.58 0.59 -7.61
C ALA A 231 19.00 1.96 -7.19
N ASP A 232 19.11 2.98 -8.04
CA ASP A 232 18.53 4.30 -7.80
C ASP A 232 17.09 4.32 -8.36
N PHE A 233 16.17 3.83 -7.53
CA PHE A 233 14.72 3.80 -7.76
C PHE A 233 14.12 5.19 -8.09
N GLU A 234 14.87 6.28 -7.93
CA GLU A 234 14.46 7.64 -8.30
C GLU A 234 14.27 7.85 -9.81
N LEU A 235 14.75 6.93 -10.65
CA LEU A 235 14.73 7.07 -12.12
C LEU A 235 13.82 6.07 -12.86
N ILE A 236 12.94 5.35 -12.15
CA ILE A 236 11.90 4.51 -12.76
C ILE A 236 10.86 5.42 -13.42
N GLN A 237 10.58 5.20 -14.71
CA GLN A 237 9.35 5.75 -15.31
C GLN A 237 8.16 5.17 -14.55
N LEU A 238 7.54 6.01 -13.72
CA LEU A 238 6.55 5.57 -12.76
C LEU A 238 5.37 4.90 -13.48
N PRO A 239 4.98 3.68 -13.06
CA PRO A 239 3.73 3.07 -13.48
C PRO A 239 2.56 4.05 -13.28
N THR A 240 1.55 4.00 -14.15
CA THR A 240 0.37 4.88 -14.04
C THR A 240 -0.29 4.73 -12.66
N SER A 241 -0.30 3.52 -12.10
CA SER A 241 -0.79 3.29 -10.73
C SER A 241 -0.01 4.04 -9.66
N THR A 242 1.31 4.18 -9.84
CA THR A 242 2.18 4.89 -8.89
C THR A 242 1.89 6.39 -8.95
N PHE A 243 1.84 6.97 -10.14
CA PHE A 243 1.44 8.37 -10.33
C PHE A 243 0.07 8.68 -9.69
N LEU A 244 -0.92 7.81 -9.91
CA LEU A 244 -2.26 7.95 -9.31
C LEU A 244 -2.24 7.91 -7.77
N SER A 245 -1.41 7.03 -7.19
CA SER A 245 -1.20 6.95 -5.74
C SER A 245 -0.58 8.23 -5.19
N GLU A 246 0.44 8.75 -5.86
CA GLU A 246 1.14 9.97 -5.45
C GLU A 246 0.24 11.20 -5.54
N MET A 247 -0.49 11.35 -6.64
CA MET A 247 -1.43 12.45 -6.82
C MET A 247 -2.60 12.38 -5.83
N SER A 248 -3.07 11.16 -5.49
CA SER A 248 -4.06 10.97 -4.42
C SER A 248 -3.51 11.42 -3.06
N SER A 249 -2.27 11.05 -2.75
CA SER A 249 -1.58 11.51 -1.53
C SER A 249 -1.43 13.03 -1.50
N GLU A 250 -1.04 13.65 -2.61
CA GLU A 250 -0.91 15.10 -2.73
C GLU A 250 -2.24 15.83 -2.51
N VAL A 251 -3.33 15.34 -3.11
CA VAL A 251 -4.68 15.86 -2.84
C VAL A 251 -5.02 15.81 -1.35
N LEU A 252 -4.67 14.73 -0.64
CA LEU A 252 -4.93 14.63 0.79
C LEU A 252 -4.07 15.59 1.64
N ILE A 253 -2.84 15.87 1.22
CA ILE A 253 -1.99 16.90 1.84
C ILE A 253 -2.64 18.27 1.65
N LEU A 254 -3.07 18.61 0.43
CA LEU A 254 -3.73 19.89 0.16
C LEU A 254 -5.05 20.05 0.93
N VAL A 255 -5.81 18.97 1.15
CA VAL A 255 -6.99 18.98 2.03
C VAL A 255 -6.60 19.36 3.46
N ASN A 256 -5.49 18.83 3.97
CA ASN A 256 -4.97 19.18 5.29
C ASN A 256 -4.53 20.65 5.34
N ASP A 257 -3.77 21.12 4.36
CA ASP A 257 -3.30 22.51 4.29
C ASP A 257 -4.47 23.49 4.24
N CYS A 258 -5.53 23.17 3.47
CA CYS A 258 -6.76 23.95 3.46
C CYS A 258 -7.42 24.01 4.84
N ASN A 259 -7.47 22.89 5.58
CA ASN A 259 -8.02 22.86 6.93
C ASN A 259 -7.19 23.68 7.92
N GLU A 260 -5.86 23.58 7.87
CA GLU A 260 -4.97 24.35 8.73
C GLU A 260 -5.16 25.86 8.51
N LEU A 261 -5.16 26.30 7.24
CA LEU A 261 -5.39 27.71 6.90
C LEU A 261 -6.79 28.19 7.27
N TRP A 262 -7.82 27.37 7.02
CA TRP A 262 -9.20 27.76 7.32
C TRP A 262 -9.49 27.87 8.82
N SER A 263 -8.94 26.93 9.60
CA SER A 263 -9.18 26.83 11.04
C SER A 263 -8.49 27.93 11.85
N PHE A 264 -7.42 28.51 11.31
CA PHE A 264 -6.67 29.62 11.94
C PHE A 264 -7.58 30.79 12.37
N ASP A 265 -8.55 31.15 11.53
CA ASP A 265 -9.45 32.29 11.79
C ASP A 265 -10.85 31.89 12.27
N ARG A 266 -11.27 30.64 12.05
CA ARG A 266 -12.69 30.25 12.15
C ARG A 266 -13.00 29.23 13.25
N GLU A 267 -11.98 28.68 13.90
CA GLU A 267 -12.12 27.63 14.93
C GLU A 267 -12.94 26.40 14.45
N GLU A 268 -13.03 26.19 13.13
CA GLU A 268 -13.65 25.03 12.51
C GLU A 268 -12.81 24.53 11.33
N ASP A 269 -13.00 23.28 10.91
CA ASP A 269 -12.34 22.71 9.72
C ASP A 269 -13.14 23.04 8.45
N LEU A 270 -12.44 23.33 7.35
CA LEU A 270 -13.06 23.47 6.03
C LEU A 270 -13.72 22.15 5.60
N PHE A 271 -12.96 21.07 5.72
CA PHE A 271 -13.35 19.69 5.49
C PHE A 271 -13.48 18.96 6.82
N LYS A 272 -14.71 18.93 7.35
CA LYS A 272 -15.00 18.33 8.65
C LYS A 272 -14.67 16.84 8.66
N PRO A 273 -13.98 16.34 9.70
CA PRO A 273 -13.73 14.93 9.84
C PRO A 273 -15.02 14.14 10.02
N THR A 274 -15.26 13.24 9.08
CA THR A 274 -16.31 12.22 9.17
C THR A 274 -15.68 10.85 9.15
N ARG A 275 -16.41 9.82 9.60
CA ARG A 275 -15.90 8.44 9.51
C ARG A 275 -15.64 8.01 8.07
N LYS A 276 -16.47 8.50 7.15
CA LYS A 276 -16.31 8.23 5.72
C LYS A 276 -15.05 8.93 5.17
N LEU A 277 -14.77 10.16 5.62
CA LEU A 277 -13.51 10.85 5.36
C LEU A 277 -12.32 10.01 5.86
N MET A 278 -12.38 9.51 7.09
CA MET A 278 -11.29 8.68 7.67
C MET A 278 -11.00 7.41 6.86
N VAL A 279 -12.04 6.79 6.30
CA VAL A 279 -11.87 5.67 5.37
C VAL A 279 -11.30 6.14 4.04
N ALA A 280 -11.82 7.24 3.49
CA ALA A 280 -11.35 7.83 2.24
C ALA A 280 -9.85 8.19 2.29
N ILE A 281 -9.38 8.87 3.33
CA ILE A 281 -7.96 9.24 3.47
C ILE A 281 -7.05 8.00 3.60
N THR A 282 -7.59 6.89 4.10
CA THR A 282 -6.83 5.65 4.27
C THR A 282 -6.71 4.86 2.96
N GLU A 283 -7.74 4.89 2.12
CA GLU A 283 -7.88 3.95 1.01
C GLU A 283 -7.73 4.60 -0.36
N LEU A 284 -7.99 5.91 -0.49
CA LEU A 284 -7.86 6.63 -1.76
C LEU A 284 -6.45 6.49 -2.35
N PRO A 285 -5.34 6.68 -1.61
CA PRO A 285 -4.00 6.54 -2.17
C PRO A 285 -3.65 5.12 -2.61
N LEU A 286 -4.43 4.12 -2.18
CA LEU A 286 -4.17 2.70 -2.42
C LEU A 286 -5.21 2.06 -3.37
N THR A 287 -6.04 2.89 -4.02
CA THR A 287 -7.09 2.44 -4.94
C THR A 287 -6.87 2.99 -6.34
N VAL A 288 -6.91 2.10 -7.34
CA VAL A 288 -6.75 2.44 -8.76
C VAL A 288 -8.01 2.01 -9.52
N ALA A 289 -8.58 2.93 -10.28
CA ALA A 289 -9.76 2.71 -11.11
C ALA A 289 -9.40 1.82 -12.31
N THR A 290 -9.66 0.52 -12.19
CA THR A 290 -9.46 -0.46 -13.27
C THR A 290 -10.77 -0.99 -13.84
N ASP A 291 -11.88 -0.67 -13.19
CA ASP A 291 -13.23 -1.03 -13.56
C ASP A 291 -14.24 -0.05 -12.93
N LYS A 292 -15.53 -0.24 -13.23
CA LYS A 292 -16.61 0.60 -12.70
C LYS A 292 -16.69 0.57 -11.17
N THR A 293 -16.39 -0.57 -10.55
CA THR A 293 -16.50 -0.74 -9.09
C THR A 293 -15.42 0.05 -8.35
N SER A 294 -14.17 -0.10 -8.78
CA SER A 294 -13.02 0.62 -8.25
C SER A 294 -13.12 2.12 -8.50
N LEU A 295 -13.58 2.55 -9.69
CA LEU A 295 -13.90 3.96 -9.94
C LEU A 295 -15.00 4.47 -9.01
N GLY A 296 -16.07 3.69 -8.80
CA GLY A 296 -17.13 4.01 -7.85
C GLY A 296 -16.62 4.26 -6.43
N ASN A 297 -15.65 3.46 -5.98
CA ASN A 297 -15.04 3.63 -4.66
C ASN A 297 -14.23 4.93 -4.58
N ILE A 298 -13.44 5.24 -5.61
CA ILE A 298 -12.68 6.50 -5.69
C ILE A 298 -13.62 7.71 -5.70
N VAL A 299 -14.68 7.68 -6.51
CA VAL A 299 -15.66 8.77 -6.56
C VAL A 299 -16.37 8.96 -5.22
N ASP A 300 -16.69 7.88 -4.50
CA ASP A 300 -17.22 7.99 -3.14
C ASP A 300 -16.23 8.64 -2.17
N PHE A 301 -14.95 8.25 -2.22
CA PHE A 301 -13.92 8.86 -1.38
C PHE A 301 -13.83 10.37 -1.63
N LEU A 302 -13.74 10.78 -2.90
CA LEU A 302 -13.68 12.18 -3.30
C LEU A 302 -14.96 12.94 -2.91
N TYR A 303 -16.13 12.32 -3.07
CA TYR A 303 -17.41 12.89 -2.65
C TYR A 303 -17.46 13.13 -1.13
N PHE A 304 -17.01 12.16 -0.33
CA PHE A 304 -16.99 12.30 1.12
C PHE A 304 -15.96 13.32 1.61
N ILE A 305 -14.82 13.42 0.92
CA ILE A 305 -13.80 14.43 1.19
C ILE A 305 -14.33 15.83 0.88
N LEU A 306 -14.74 16.06 -0.36
CA LEU A 306 -14.97 17.40 -0.86
C LEU A 306 -16.41 17.86 -0.65
N TYR A 307 -17.41 17.05 -0.99
CA TYR A 307 -18.82 17.46 -0.90
C TYR A 307 -19.38 17.32 0.51
N GLU A 308 -19.35 16.12 1.10
CA GLU A 308 -19.84 15.95 2.49
C GLU A 308 -18.91 16.66 3.49
N GLY A 309 -17.59 16.55 3.31
CA GLY A 309 -16.59 17.18 4.19
C GLY A 309 -16.72 18.70 4.24
N SER A 310 -17.05 19.38 3.14
CA SER A 310 -17.29 20.84 3.13
C SER A 310 -18.68 21.27 3.63
N GLY A 311 -19.49 20.33 4.14
CA GLY A 311 -20.86 20.64 4.54
C GLY A 311 -21.76 20.91 3.35
N GLU A 312 -21.73 20.02 2.34
CA GLU A 312 -22.47 20.15 1.09
C GLU A 312 -22.12 21.45 0.34
N MET A 313 -20.82 21.72 0.18
CA MET A 313 -20.26 22.90 -0.48
C MET A 313 -20.43 24.22 0.29
N SER A 314 -21.15 24.24 1.41
CA SER A 314 -21.43 25.50 2.12
C SER A 314 -20.17 26.23 2.56
N ARG A 315 -19.12 25.52 2.98
CA ARG A 315 -17.84 26.15 3.36
C ARG A 315 -16.90 26.45 2.21
N LEU A 316 -17.21 25.98 1.00
CA LEU A 316 -16.40 26.27 -0.20
C LEU A 316 -16.95 27.46 -0.97
N LEU A 317 -18.27 27.61 -1.06
CA LEU A 317 -18.92 28.64 -1.88
C LEU A 317 -18.94 30.01 -1.22
N SER A 318 -18.51 31.05 -1.94
CA SER A 318 -18.47 32.46 -1.49
C SER A 318 -19.83 32.96 -1.01
N GLU A 319 -20.93 32.57 -1.68
CA GLU A 319 -22.32 32.85 -1.26
C GLU A 319 -22.68 32.33 0.15
N LYS A 320 -21.91 31.38 0.68
CA LYS A 320 -22.16 30.68 1.96
C LYS A 320 -20.98 30.77 2.93
N LYS A 321 -20.14 31.81 2.79
CA LYS A 321 -18.93 32.13 3.59
C LYS A 321 -17.64 31.42 3.16
N GLY A 322 -17.66 30.64 2.08
CA GLY A 322 -16.47 30.07 1.46
C GLY A 322 -15.67 31.08 0.64
N VAL A 323 -14.77 30.57 -0.19
CA VAL A 323 -13.81 31.39 -0.97
C VAL A 323 -13.88 31.18 -2.48
N LEU A 324 -14.69 30.21 -2.94
CA LEU A 324 -14.82 29.85 -4.33
C LEU A 324 -16.16 30.30 -4.90
N GLU A 325 -16.15 30.73 -6.14
CA GLU A 325 -17.35 30.92 -6.94
C GLU A 325 -17.93 29.57 -7.39
N LYS A 326 -19.18 29.61 -7.85
CA LYS A 326 -19.94 28.39 -8.18
C LYS A 326 -19.34 27.61 -9.35
N ASP A 327 -18.83 28.30 -10.35
CA ASP A 327 -18.19 27.75 -11.54
C ASP A 327 -16.79 27.18 -11.24
N GLU A 328 -16.08 27.72 -10.25
CA GLU A 328 -14.81 27.14 -9.75
C GLU A 328 -15.03 25.76 -9.08
N CYS A 329 -16.27 25.40 -8.74
CA CYS A 329 -16.63 24.13 -8.09
C CYS A 329 -17.08 23.01 -9.07
N ASN A 330 -16.87 23.18 -10.38
CA ASN A 330 -17.37 22.26 -11.41
C ASN A 330 -16.94 20.79 -11.20
N VAL A 331 -15.70 20.55 -10.76
CA VAL A 331 -15.22 19.18 -10.49
C VAL A 331 -16.01 18.49 -9.37
N ILE A 332 -16.45 19.22 -8.35
CA ILE A 332 -17.23 18.63 -7.24
C ILE A 332 -18.65 18.28 -7.71
N TRP A 333 -19.23 19.09 -8.59
CA TRP A 333 -20.48 18.74 -9.26
C TRP A 333 -20.32 17.51 -10.15
N ALA A 334 -19.22 17.41 -10.90
CA ALA A 334 -18.92 16.23 -11.71
C ALA A 334 -18.82 14.95 -10.85
N ILE A 335 -18.13 15.01 -9.71
CA ILE A 335 -18.04 13.92 -8.72
C ILE A 335 -19.44 13.51 -8.25
N LYS A 336 -20.29 14.48 -7.87
CA LYS A 336 -21.68 14.22 -7.45
C LYS A 336 -22.51 13.56 -8.55
N HIS A 337 -22.39 14.01 -9.79
CA HIS A 337 -23.12 13.44 -10.93
C HIS A 337 -22.63 12.04 -11.28
N LEU A 338 -21.31 11.81 -11.34
CA LEU A 338 -20.72 10.47 -11.53
C LEU A 338 -21.23 9.49 -10.48
N ARG A 339 -21.20 9.90 -9.20
CA ARG A 339 -21.70 9.10 -8.09
C ARG A 339 -23.18 8.77 -8.26
N ASN A 340 -24.01 9.80 -8.41
CA ASN A 340 -25.45 9.67 -8.27
C ASN A 340 -26.16 9.22 -9.55
N TYR A 341 -25.60 9.47 -10.73
CA TYR A 341 -26.29 9.19 -12.00
C TYR A 341 -25.63 8.04 -12.76
N TRP A 342 -24.57 7.43 -12.23
CA TRP A 342 -23.94 6.31 -12.92
C TRP A 342 -23.37 5.22 -12.02
N LEU A 343 -22.66 5.58 -10.95
CA LEU A 343 -21.85 4.63 -10.18
C LEU A 343 -22.62 3.98 -9.02
N ARG A 344 -23.51 4.72 -8.34
CA ARG A 344 -24.17 4.24 -7.10
C ARG A 344 -25.69 4.20 -7.14
N HIS A 345 -26.34 5.09 -7.87
CA HIS A 345 -27.80 5.07 -7.98
C HIS A 345 -28.24 4.74 -9.41
N ASP A 346 -29.48 4.29 -9.51
CA ASP A 346 -30.13 4.03 -10.77
C ASP A 346 -30.42 5.38 -11.49
N PRO A 347 -29.77 5.67 -12.64
CA PRO A 347 -30.08 6.86 -13.42
C PRO A 347 -31.55 6.91 -13.87
N ASP A 348 -32.20 5.76 -13.99
CA ASP A 348 -33.53 5.60 -14.57
C ASP A 348 -34.65 5.66 -13.52
N HIS A 349 -34.31 6.03 -12.28
CA HIS A 349 -35.30 6.30 -11.25
C HIS A 349 -35.81 7.76 -11.31
N GLY A 350 -37.10 7.93 -11.57
CA GLY A 350 -37.79 9.24 -11.61
C GLY A 350 -38.80 9.32 -12.76
N ASP A 351 -39.34 10.52 -13.00
CA ASP A 351 -40.06 10.81 -14.23
C ASP A 351 -39.10 11.02 -15.42
N ASP A 352 -39.61 10.91 -16.65
CA ASP A 352 -38.80 11.00 -17.88
C ASP A 352 -38.00 12.30 -17.98
N ALA A 353 -38.58 13.42 -17.50
CA ALA A 353 -37.92 14.72 -17.50
C ALA A 353 -36.71 14.73 -16.56
N THR A 354 -36.85 14.14 -15.37
CA THR A 354 -35.78 14.00 -14.39
C THR A 354 -34.69 13.06 -14.90
N ILE A 355 -35.07 11.92 -15.50
CA ILE A 355 -34.11 10.97 -16.09
C ILE A 355 -33.30 11.66 -17.19
N LYS A 356 -33.98 12.38 -18.09
CA LYS A 356 -33.32 13.16 -19.16
C LYS A 356 -32.34 14.18 -18.58
N LYS A 357 -32.74 14.92 -17.54
CA LYS A 357 -31.88 15.91 -16.88
C LYS A 357 -30.66 15.26 -16.20
N LYS A 358 -30.83 14.14 -15.50
CA LYS A 358 -29.73 13.39 -14.88
C LYS A 358 -28.70 12.93 -15.92
N ARG A 359 -29.17 12.37 -17.04
CA ARG A 359 -28.32 11.93 -18.14
C ARG A 359 -27.58 13.10 -18.78
N GLU A 360 -28.24 14.24 -18.96
CA GLU A 360 -27.63 15.45 -19.51
C GLU A 360 -26.55 16.02 -18.58
N SER A 361 -26.84 16.15 -17.28
CA SER A 361 -25.84 16.64 -16.31
C SER A 361 -24.63 15.71 -16.20
N LEU A 362 -24.84 14.39 -16.29
CA LEU A 362 -23.74 13.41 -16.36
C LEU A 362 -22.91 13.61 -17.63
N ARG A 363 -23.55 13.80 -18.79
CA ARG A 363 -22.88 14.05 -20.08
C ARG A 363 -22.04 15.33 -20.02
N GLU A 364 -22.63 16.44 -19.59
CA GLU A 364 -21.93 17.72 -19.43
C GLU A 364 -20.73 17.61 -18.49
N SER A 365 -20.87 16.84 -17.40
CA SER A 365 -19.77 16.63 -16.45
C SER A 365 -18.63 15.81 -17.04
N LEU A 366 -18.94 14.79 -17.85
CA LEU A 366 -17.93 14.01 -18.57
C LEU A 366 -17.23 14.88 -19.63
N GLU A 367 -17.99 15.66 -20.38
CA GLU A 367 -17.45 16.56 -21.41
C GLU A 367 -16.55 17.64 -20.80
N GLY A 368 -16.94 18.20 -19.65
CA GLY A 368 -16.11 19.13 -18.88
C GLY A 368 -14.80 18.50 -18.39
N LEU A 369 -14.78 17.17 -18.17
CA LEU A 369 -13.57 16.40 -17.87
C LEU A 369 -12.83 15.94 -19.15
N GLY A 370 -13.32 16.27 -20.35
CA GLY A 370 -12.70 15.88 -21.62
C GLY A 370 -13.09 14.47 -22.11
N PHE A 371 -14.16 13.89 -21.59
CA PHE A 371 -14.65 12.56 -21.98
C PHE A 371 -15.94 12.66 -22.78
N THR A 372 -15.94 12.07 -23.97
CA THR A 372 -17.14 11.98 -24.82
C THR A 372 -18.02 10.77 -24.50
N ASN A 373 -17.47 9.76 -23.82
CA ASN A 373 -18.14 8.51 -23.51
C ASN A 373 -17.75 8.02 -22.11
N LEU A 374 -18.62 7.20 -21.53
CA LEU A 374 -18.32 6.48 -20.30
C LEU A 374 -17.15 5.50 -20.53
N PRO A 375 -16.18 5.40 -19.60
CA PRO A 375 -15.08 4.47 -19.72
C PRO A 375 -15.59 3.02 -19.65
N ARG A 376 -14.98 2.18 -20.48
CA ARG A 376 -15.27 0.75 -20.65
C ARG A 376 -14.03 -0.10 -20.47
N ARG A 377 -12.84 0.50 -20.57
CA ARG A 377 -11.54 -0.19 -20.47
C ARG A 377 -10.73 0.30 -19.27
N PRO A 378 -9.87 -0.54 -18.67
CA PRO A 378 -9.05 -0.14 -17.51
C PRO A 378 -8.27 1.15 -17.71
N GLU A 379 -7.74 1.40 -18.91
CA GLU A 379 -6.98 2.60 -19.25
C GLU A 379 -7.87 3.86 -19.25
N GLU A 380 -9.11 3.75 -19.71
CA GLU A 380 -10.09 4.83 -19.70
C GLU A 380 -10.57 5.14 -18.27
N PHE A 381 -10.71 4.10 -17.42
CA PHE A 381 -11.01 4.29 -16.00
C PHE A 381 -9.88 5.02 -15.27
N LYS A 382 -8.62 4.64 -15.53
CA LYS A 382 -7.43 5.34 -14.99
C LYS A 382 -7.34 6.77 -15.50
N ALA A 383 -7.60 7.01 -16.78
CA ALA A 383 -7.60 8.35 -17.36
C ALA A 383 -8.63 9.25 -16.67
N LEU A 384 -9.85 8.74 -16.42
CA LEU A 384 -10.86 9.49 -15.69
C LEU A 384 -10.46 9.76 -14.24
N GLN A 385 -9.86 8.77 -13.54
CA GLN A 385 -9.30 8.99 -12.21
C GLN A 385 -8.22 10.07 -12.22
N THR A 386 -7.29 10.03 -13.18
CA THR A 386 -6.23 11.03 -13.35
C THR A 386 -6.84 12.41 -13.46
N LYS A 387 -7.78 12.58 -14.41
CA LYS A 387 -8.39 13.89 -14.65
C LYS A 387 -9.14 14.44 -13.43
N LEU A 388 -9.87 13.57 -12.71
CA LEU A 388 -10.54 13.97 -11.49
C LEU A 388 -9.55 14.49 -10.44
N LEU A 389 -8.47 13.77 -10.21
CA LEU A 389 -7.45 14.14 -9.23
C LEU A 389 -6.71 15.44 -9.61
N GLU A 390 -6.40 15.64 -10.90
CA GLU A 390 -5.81 16.89 -11.41
C GLU A 390 -6.73 18.10 -11.15
N GLU A 391 -8.01 17.99 -11.53
CA GLU A 391 -8.99 19.07 -11.34
C GLU A 391 -9.25 19.35 -9.85
N ILE A 392 -9.23 18.32 -8.99
CA ILE A 392 -9.33 18.50 -7.53
C ILE A 392 -8.09 19.21 -6.99
N LYS A 393 -6.89 18.81 -7.44
CA LYS A 393 -5.65 19.45 -7.03
C LYS A 393 -5.70 20.95 -7.35
N THR A 394 -6.05 21.31 -8.58
CA THR A 394 -6.21 22.72 -8.99
C THR A 394 -7.25 23.47 -8.16
N LEU A 395 -8.39 22.82 -7.84
CA LEU A 395 -9.40 23.42 -6.95
C LEU A 395 -8.83 23.70 -5.56
N LEU A 396 -8.12 22.75 -4.94
CA LEU A 396 -7.57 22.90 -3.60
C LEU A 396 -6.42 23.94 -3.55
N GLU A 397 -5.56 23.96 -4.57
CA GLU A 397 -4.55 25.01 -4.71
C GLU A 397 -5.18 26.40 -4.82
N THR A 398 -6.31 26.51 -5.54
CA THR A 398 -7.08 27.75 -5.63
C THR A 398 -7.65 28.16 -4.27
N VAL A 399 -8.18 27.21 -3.48
CA VAL A 399 -8.63 27.48 -2.11
C VAL A 399 -7.49 28.02 -1.25
N ILE A 400 -6.32 27.38 -1.27
CA ILE A 400 -5.14 27.82 -0.51
C ILE A 400 -4.73 29.24 -0.91
N LEU A 401 -4.69 29.53 -2.21
CA LEU A 401 -4.36 30.87 -2.72
C LEU A 401 -5.33 31.94 -2.19
N ARG A 402 -6.63 31.64 -2.12
CA ARG A 402 -7.66 32.56 -1.62
C ARG A 402 -7.69 32.69 -0.09
N LEU A 403 -7.14 31.73 0.64
CA LEU A 403 -7.02 31.80 2.09
C LEU A 403 -5.75 32.53 2.54
N THR A 404 -4.76 32.66 1.65
CA THR A 404 -3.46 33.29 1.95
C THR A 404 -3.32 34.72 1.42
N GLY A 405 -4.07 35.09 0.38
CA GLY A 405 -4.15 36.45 -0.15
C GLY A 405 -5.36 37.21 0.38
#